data_AF-A0A2S7NWH8-F1
#
_entry.id   AF-A0A2S7NWH8-F1
#
_cell.length_a   1.000
_cell.length_b   1.000
_cell.length_c   1.000
_cell.angle_alpha   90.00
_cell.angle_beta   90.00
_cell.angle_gamma   90.00
#
_symmetry.space_group_name_H-M   'P 1'
#
loop_
_entity.id
_entity.type
_entity.pdbx_description
1 polymer ?
#
loop_
_entity_poly.entity_id
_entity_poly.type
_entity_poly.pdbx_seq_one_letter_code
_entity_poly.pdbx_strand_id
1 'polypeptide(L)'
;MAENRLGIPLQPSVLFKLPFDKNRLSVTAYHENIIADSPRLLCRYMDPLNYPYYSSYGVHELSIQRRGPALKLKYVNDERLFSHTWLLLIFKTWQRLVLFHCSFLALKARSLSTTFIAPEEYRIEGERRLFQGCPCSQILDDNFQHSLYIFQDDLTHAYRLHAAVGNGELRRCPVWTAFVSELQMNSDTWIERHSRHRVRVKDLHIFVFCNEYRRKAQIRRHGEFELNFTHAAGADAFINVFRPGDSDSEDAVGAIDVPPAQ
;
A
#
# COMPACT_ATOMS: atom_id res chain seq x y z
N MET A 1 -27.91 -6.55 28.58
CA MET A 1 -28.02 -7.71 27.66
C MET A 1 -28.26 -7.24 26.22
N ALA A 2 -27.28 -6.61 25.57
CA ALA A 2 -27.41 -6.08 24.21
C ALA A 2 -26.17 -6.30 23.33
N GLU A 3 -25.31 -7.27 23.68
CA GLU A 3 -24.00 -7.47 23.03
C GLU A 3 -23.97 -8.64 22.02
N ASN A 4 -25.01 -9.48 21.98
CA ASN A 4 -25.07 -10.63 21.05
C ASN A 4 -25.68 -10.33 19.66
N ARG A 5 -25.95 -9.06 19.32
CA ARG A 5 -26.66 -8.71 18.07
C ARG A 5 -25.76 -8.38 16.88
N LEU A 6 -24.44 -8.30 17.06
CA LEU A 6 -23.51 -7.89 15.99
C LEU A 6 -22.74 -9.04 15.34
N GLY A 7 -22.89 -10.29 15.84
CA GLY A 7 -22.10 -11.43 15.35
C GLY A 7 -20.59 -11.28 15.57
N ILE A 8 -20.20 -10.33 16.43
CA ILE A 8 -18.82 -10.11 16.83
C ILE A 8 -18.65 -10.79 18.20
N PRO A 9 -17.63 -11.65 18.41
CA PRO A 9 -17.42 -12.33 19.69
C PRO A 9 -17.23 -11.35 20.85
N LEU A 10 -17.32 -11.85 22.08
CA LEU A 10 -17.35 -11.04 23.32
C LEU A 10 -16.13 -10.12 23.55
N GLN A 11 -15.00 -10.32 22.85
CA GLN A 11 -13.80 -9.47 22.94
C GLN A 11 -13.07 -9.29 21.60
N PRO A 12 -13.69 -8.61 20.62
CA PRO A 12 -13.11 -8.44 19.32
C PRO A 12 -12.23 -7.19 19.28
N SER A 13 -11.00 -7.34 18.81
CA SER A 13 -10.15 -6.18 18.53
C SER A 13 -10.55 -5.59 17.19
N VAL A 14 -11.31 -4.49 17.22
CA VAL A 14 -11.70 -3.77 16.00
C VAL A 14 -10.49 -3.05 15.43
N LEU A 15 -10.17 -3.34 14.17
CA LEU A 15 -9.05 -2.72 13.45
C LEU A 15 -9.47 -1.41 12.80
N PHE A 16 -10.56 -1.45 12.02
CA PHE A 16 -11.15 -0.27 11.40
C PHE A 16 -12.61 -0.50 11.04
N LYS A 17 -13.34 0.60 10.87
CA LYS A 17 -14.72 0.61 10.35
C LYS A 17 -14.85 1.66 9.25
N LEU A 18 -15.37 1.24 8.11
CA LEU A 18 -15.63 2.10 6.96
C LEU A 18 -17.13 2.19 6.67
N PRO A 19 -17.75 3.35 6.87
CA PRO A 19 -19.12 3.59 6.47
C PRO A 19 -19.21 3.95 4.97
N PHE A 20 -20.26 3.47 4.34
CA PHE A 20 -20.66 3.74 2.97
C PHE A 20 -22.13 4.20 2.95
N ASP A 21 -22.51 4.96 1.93
CA ASP A 21 -23.89 5.44 1.72
C ASP A 21 -24.55 6.00 3.00
N LYS A 22 -23.99 7.09 3.56
CA LYS A 22 -24.48 7.71 4.81
C LYS A 22 -24.62 6.71 5.96
N ASN A 23 -23.70 5.73 6.04
CA ASN A 23 -23.69 4.66 7.03
C ASN A 23 -24.88 3.67 6.93
N ARG A 24 -25.55 3.60 5.76
CA ARG A 24 -26.48 2.50 5.45
C ARG A 24 -25.74 1.20 5.18
N LEU A 25 -24.50 1.27 4.72
CA LEU A 25 -23.59 0.14 4.62
C LEU A 25 -22.36 0.45 5.47
N SER A 26 -21.80 -0.54 6.16
CA SER A 26 -20.50 -0.40 6.82
C SER A 26 -19.75 -1.71 6.82
N VAL A 27 -18.45 -1.64 6.52
CA VAL A 27 -17.53 -2.77 6.62
C VAL A 27 -16.62 -2.56 7.81
N THR A 28 -16.52 -3.55 8.69
CA THR A 28 -15.69 -3.51 9.89
C THR A 28 -14.68 -4.66 9.82
N ALA A 29 -13.39 -4.34 9.90
CA ALA A 29 -12.35 -5.35 10.08
C ALA A 29 -12.07 -5.55 11.56
N TYR A 30 -11.97 -6.80 12.00
CA TYR A 30 -11.74 -7.15 13.39
C TYR A 30 -10.99 -8.48 13.51
N HIS A 31 -10.29 -8.69 14.63
CA HIS A 31 -9.82 -10.02 15.02
C HIS A 31 -10.86 -10.71 15.91
N GLU A 32 -11.18 -11.96 15.58
CA GLU A 32 -12.16 -12.78 16.32
C GLU A 32 -11.62 -13.23 17.69
N ASN A 33 -10.33 -13.58 17.75
CA ASN A 33 -9.64 -13.98 18.97
C ASN A 33 -8.13 -13.72 18.81
N ILE A 34 -7.43 -13.31 19.87
CA ILE A 34 -5.97 -13.10 19.89
C ILE A 34 -5.24 -14.42 19.58
N ILE A 35 -5.83 -15.56 19.95
CA ILE A 35 -5.17 -16.88 19.85
C ILE A 35 -5.23 -17.46 18.43
N ALA A 36 -6.30 -17.22 17.68
CA ALA A 36 -6.53 -17.84 16.36
C ALA A 36 -6.05 -16.98 15.18
N ASP A 37 -5.64 -15.73 15.44
CA ASP A 37 -5.18 -14.71 14.48
C ASP A 37 -5.84 -14.79 13.08
N SER A 38 -7.18 -14.87 13.07
CA SER A 38 -7.96 -14.89 11.83
C SER A 38 -8.71 -13.56 11.69
N PRO A 39 -8.15 -12.57 10.99
CA PRO A 39 -8.85 -11.32 10.72
C PRO A 39 -10.10 -11.58 9.88
N ARG A 40 -11.19 -10.92 10.26
CA ARG A 40 -12.50 -11.01 9.61
C ARG A 40 -12.99 -9.66 9.14
N LEU A 41 -13.86 -9.70 8.14
CA LEU A 41 -14.64 -8.56 7.68
C LEU A 41 -16.12 -8.80 7.99
N LEU A 42 -16.71 -7.90 8.78
CA LEU A 42 -18.14 -7.81 9.01
C LEU A 42 -18.74 -6.74 8.10
N CYS A 43 -19.67 -7.13 7.25
CA CYS A 43 -20.57 -6.24 6.55
C CYS A 43 -21.85 -6.06 7.36
N ARG A 44 -22.26 -4.81 7.56
CA ARG A 44 -23.60 -4.44 8.01
C ARG A 44 -24.26 -3.59 6.95
N TYR A 45 -25.47 -3.95 6.53
CA TYR A 45 -26.30 -3.12 5.65
C TYR A 45 -27.70 -2.89 6.23
N MET A 46 -28.29 -1.74 5.93
CA MET A 46 -29.64 -1.37 6.35
C MET A 46 -30.61 -1.61 5.20
N ASP A 47 -31.67 -2.36 5.45
CA ASP A 47 -32.76 -2.52 4.49
C ASP A 47 -33.55 -1.20 4.30
N PRO A 48 -34.57 -1.15 3.43
CA PRO A 48 -35.41 0.04 3.24
C PRO A 48 -36.18 0.47 4.50
N LEU A 49 -36.39 -0.43 5.46
CA LEU A 49 -37.10 -0.20 6.72
C LEU A 49 -36.16 0.15 7.88
N ASN A 50 -34.86 0.34 7.60
CA ASN A 50 -33.80 0.57 8.58
C ASN A 50 -33.57 -0.59 9.57
N TYR A 51 -33.84 -1.83 9.18
CA TYR A 51 -33.37 -3.00 9.92
C TYR A 51 -31.96 -3.38 9.48
N PRO A 52 -31.04 -3.62 10.43
CA PRO A 52 -29.67 -4.01 10.12
C PRO A 52 -29.58 -5.51 9.83
N TYR A 53 -28.94 -5.84 8.71
CA TYR A 53 -28.50 -7.18 8.36
C TYR A 53 -26.98 -7.27 8.42
N TYR A 54 -26.49 -8.47 8.73
CA TYR A 54 -25.07 -8.73 8.95
C TYR A 54 -24.61 -9.93 8.12
N SER A 55 -23.39 -9.84 7.62
CA SER A 55 -22.70 -10.95 6.95
C SER A 55 -21.22 -10.82 7.25
N SER A 56 -20.53 -11.92 7.53
CA SER A 56 -19.13 -11.91 7.96
C SER A 56 -18.35 -13.05 7.32
N TYR A 57 -17.13 -12.76 6.87
CA TYR A 57 -16.18 -13.75 6.35
C TYR A 57 -14.76 -13.46 6.88
N GLY A 58 -13.97 -14.50 7.06
CA GLY A 58 -12.53 -14.40 7.21
C GLY A 58 -11.88 -13.84 5.96
N VAL A 59 -10.82 -13.04 6.12
CA VAL A 59 -10.11 -12.49 4.95
C VAL A 59 -9.48 -13.58 4.07
N HIS A 60 -9.17 -14.74 4.66
CA HIS A 60 -8.63 -15.91 3.97
C HIS A 60 -9.65 -16.54 3.00
N GLU A 61 -10.95 -16.42 3.31
CA GLU A 61 -12.07 -16.94 2.51
C GLU A 61 -12.44 -16.04 1.33
N LEU A 62 -11.83 -14.84 1.26
CA LEU A 62 -12.20 -13.80 0.31
C LEU A 62 -11.07 -13.55 -0.68
N SER A 63 -11.42 -13.27 -1.94
CA SER A 63 -10.53 -12.64 -2.92
C SER A 63 -10.94 -11.20 -3.18
N ILE A 64 -9.98 -10.35 -3.53
CA ILE A 64 -10.21 -8.94 -3.84
C ILE A 64 -9.78 -8.60 -5.27
N GLN A 65 -10.60 -7.81 -5.97
CA GLN A 65 -10.27 -7.27 -7.28
C GLN A 65 -10.82 -5.85 -7.45
N ARG A 66 -10.03 -4.95 -8.04
CA ARG A 66 -10.51 -3.63 -8.47
C ARG A 66 -11.29 -3.71 -9.77
N ARG A 67 -12.40 -2.98 -9.85
CA ARG A 67 -13.18 -2.73 -11.07
C ARG A 67 -13.59 -1.26 -11.11
N GLY A 68 -12.87 -0.46 -11.91
CA GLY A 68 -13.07 1.00 -11.96
C GLY A 68 -12.89 1.65 -10.58
N PRO A 69 -13.89 2.39 -10.06
CA PRO A 69 -13.84 3.00 -8.72
C PRO A 69 -14.25 2.03 -7.60
N ALA A 70 -14.44 0.74 -7.90
CA ALA A 70 -14.95 -0.24 -6.94
C ALA A 70 -13.95 -1.34 -6.59
N LEU A 71 -14.08 -1.91 -5.40
CA LEU A 71 -13.46 -3.18 -5.02
C LEU A 71 -14.55 -4.25 -4.93
N LYS A 72 -14.33 -5.34 -5.65
CA LYS A 72 -15.16 -6.52 -5.64
C LYS A 72 -14.52 -7.56 -4.74
N LEU A 73 -15.22 -7.95 -3.69
CA LEU A 73 -14.83 -9.06 -2.83
C LEU A 73 -15.67 -10.28 -3.21
N LYS A 74 -15.00 -11.40 -3.47
CA LYS A 74 -15.66 -12.68 -3.78
C LYS A 74 -15.30 -13.70 -2.73
N TYR A 75 -16.27 -14.50 -2.32
CA TYR A 75 -15.97 -15.74 -1.62
C TYR A 75 -15.25 -16.70 -2.56
N VAL A 76 -14.22 -17.38 -2.05
CA VAL A 76 -13.47 -18.41 -2.75
C VAL A 76 -13.37 -19.61 -1.83
N ASN A 77 -13.83 -20.78 -2.29
CA ASN A 77 -13.62 -22.02 -1.57
C ASN A 77 -12.21 -22.57 -1.84
N ASP A 78 -11.71 -23.46 -0.97
CA ASP A 78 -10.36 -24.03 -1.07
C ASP A 78 -10.12 -24.76 -2.40
N GLU A 79 -11.16 -25.40 -2.96
CA GLU A 79 -11.09 -26.08 -4.26
C GLU A 79 -11.24 -25.12 -5.47
N ARG A 80 -11.55 -23.84 -5.23
CA ARG A 80 -11.87 -22.79 -6.22
C ARG A 80 -12.97 -23.13 -7.22
N LEU A 81 -13.74 -24.18 -6.97
CA LEU A 81 -14.84 -24.63 -7.83
C LEU A 81 -16.03 -23.65 -7.80
N PHE A 82 -16.18 -22.86 -6.73
CA PHE A 82 -17.28 -21.93 -6.57
C PHE A 82 -16.78 -20.55 -6.12
N SER A 83 -17.10 -19.53 -6.91
CA SER A 83 -16.91 -18.13 -6.51
C SER A 83 -18.18 -17.33 -6.73
N HIS A 84 -18.60 -16.57 -5.72
CA HIS A 84 -19.71 -15.64 -5.83
C HIS A 84 -19.32 -14.29 -5.24
N THR A 85 -20.00 -13.24 -5.68
CA THR A 85 -19.72 -11.88 -5.22
C THR A 85 -20.32 -11.70 -3.84
N TRP A 86 -19.49 -11.35 -2.86
CA TRP A 86 -19.97 -11.01 -1.52
C TRP A 86 -20.23 -9.51 -1.41
N LEU A 87 -19.27 -8.67 -1.79
CA LEU A 87 -19.39 -7.22 -1.72
C LEU A 87 -18.87 -6.53 -2.98
N LEU A 88 -19.51 -5.43 -3.33
CA LEU A 88 -19.02 -4.45 -4.29
C LEU A 88 -19.00 -3.07 -3.59
N LEU A 89 -17.80 -2.62 -3.23
CA LEU A 89 -17.60 -1.37 -2.50
C LEU A 89 -17.15 -0.28 -3.47
N ILE A 90 -17.97 0.76 -3.65
CA ILE A 90 -17.65 1.89 -4.52
C ILE A 90 -17.01 3.00 -3.68
N PHE A 91 -15.79 3.41 -4.05
CA PHE A 91 -15.04 4.41 -3.33
C PHE A 91 -15.14 5.78 -4.01
N LYS A 92 -15.30 6.82 -3.20
CA LYS A 92 -15.33 8.22 -3.69
C LYS A 92 -13.99 8.70 -4.25
N THR A 93 -12.89 8.07 -3.84
CA THR A 93 -11.52 8.50 -4.13
C THR A 93 -10.65 7.27 -4.32
N TRP A 94 -9.74 7.32 -5.30
CA TRP A 94 -8.74 6.28 -5.52
C TRP A 94 -7.89 5.99 -4.27
N GLN A 95 -7.50 7.02 -3.50
CA GLN A 95 -6.73 6.85 -2.27
C GLN A 95 -7.41 5.91 -1.27
N ARG A 96 -8.70 6.12 -0.96
CA ARG A 96 -9.46 5.25 -0.06
C ARG A 96 -9.59 3.82 -0.59
N LEU A 97 -9.69 3.66 -1.91
CA LEU A 97 -9.71 2.35 -2.56
C LEU A 97 -8.38 1.63 -2.30
N VAL A 98 -7.25 2.27 -2.59
CA VAL A 98 -5.91 1.70 -2.37
C VAL A 98 -5.70 1.36 -0.90
N LEU A 99 -6.08 2.24 0.03
CA LEU A 99 -5.93 1.99 1.47
C LEU A 99 -6.71 0.76 1.92
N PHE A 100 -7.95 0.60 1.46
CA PHE A 100 -8.73 -0.61 1.79
C PHE A 100 -8.08 -1.86 1.20
N HIS A 101 -7.66 -1.80 -0.07
CA HIS A 101 -7.02 -2.92 -0.74
C HIS A 101 -5.72 -3.37 -0.05
N CYS A 102 -4.83 -2.42 0.25
CA CYS A 102 -3.59 -2.71 0.97
C CYS A 102 -3.85 -3.23 2.39
N SER A 103 -4.85 -2.70 3.10
CA SER A 103 -5.25 -3.21 4.42
C SER A 103 -5.75 -4.65 4.32
N PHE A 104 -6.61 -4.94 3.35
CA PHE A 104 -7.12 -6.30 3.12
C PHE A 104 -5.97 -7.28 2.84
N LEU A 105 -5.07 -6.94 1.92
CA LEU A 105 -3.90 -7.78 1.61
C LEU A 105 -2.99 -7.98 2.81
N ALA A 106 -2.73 -6.93 3.58
CA ALA A 106 -1.86 -7.01 4.76
C ALA A 106 -2.44 -7.96 5.83
N LEU A 107 -3.77 -7.95 6.01
CA LEU A 107 -4.48 -8.87 6.89
C LEU A 107 -4.48 -10.29 6.32
N LYS A 108 -4.78 -10.44 5.03
CA LYS A 108 -4.82 -11.76 4.38
C LYS A 108 -3.44 -12.42 4.37
N ALA A 109 -2.37 -11.68 4.11
CA ALA A 109 -1.02 -12.23 4.06
C ALA A 109 -0.48 -12.69 5.43
N ARG A 110 -0.94 -12.08 6.52
CA ARG A 110 -0.53 -12.43 7.89
C ARG A 110 -1.43 -13.46 8.57
N SER A 111 -2.62 -13.71 8.00
CA SER A 111 -3.56 -14.71 8.52
C SER A 111 -2.98 -16.12 8.40
N LEU A 112 -2.89 -16.85 9.52
CA LEU A 112 -2.43 -18.24 9.55
C LEU A 112 -3.29 -19.20 8.74
N SER A 113 -4.56 -18.85 8.52
CA SER A 113 -5.49 -19.60 7.68
C SER A 113 -5.31 -19.38 6.18
N THR A 114 -4.48 -18.42 5.77
CA THR A 114 -4.28 -18.14 4.34
C THR A 114 -3.24 -19.10 3.77
N THR A 115 -3.70 -20.03 2.94
CA THR A 115 -2.83 -20.96 2.20
C THR A 115 -2.33 -20.37 0.89
N PHE A 116 -3.10 -19.47 0.27
CA PHE A 116 -2.76 -18.88 -1.02
C PHE A 116 -3.37 -17.50 -1.22
N ILE A 117 -2.61 -16.61 -1.87
CA ILE A 117 -3.08 -15.31 -2.37
C ILE A 117 -2.79 -15.27 -3.86
N ALA A 118 -3.82 -15.02 -4.67
CA ALA A 118 -3.66 -15.00 -6.12
C ALA A 118 -2.74 -13.84 -6.55
N PRO A 119 -1.86 -14.04 -7.54
CA PRO A 119 -0.99 -12.96 -8.06
C PRO A 119 -1.76 -11.70 -8.46
N GLU A 120 -3.00 -11.86 -8.90
CA GLU A 120 -3.91 -10.78 -9.30
C GLU A 120 -4.38 -9.96 -8.09
N GLU A 121 -4.52 -10.57 -6.92
CA GLU A 121 -4.90 -9.86 -5.69
C GLU A 121 -3.80 -8.90 -5.23
N TYR A 122 -2.53 -9.19 -5.53
CA TYR A 122 -1.42 -8.26 -5.24
C TYR A 122 -1.41 -7.02 -6.14
N ARG A 123 -2.24 -7.00 -7.20
CA ARG A 123 -2.25 -5.94 -8.20
C ARG A 123 -3.57 -5.17 -8.12
N ILE A 124 -3.47 -3.86 -8.06
CA ILE A 124 -4.62 -2.98 -8.22
C ILE A 124 -4.78 -2.71 -9.73
N GLU A 125 -5.87 -3.22 -10.32
CA GLU A 125 -6.17 -3.03 -11.75
C GLU A 125 -6.28 -1.53 -12.10
N GLY A 126 -5.81 -1.12 -13.27
CA GLY A 126 -5.77 0.29 -13.66
C GLY A 126 -4.70 1.12 -12.95
N GLU A 127 -3.70 0.48 -12.34
CA GLU A 127 -2.46 1.14 -11.95
C GLU A 127 -1.30 0.67 -12.83
N ARG A 128 -0.60 1.63 -13.44
CA ARG A 128 0.67 1.40 -14.12
C ARG A 128 1.80 1.48 -13.12
N ARG A 129 2.72 0.54 -13.24
CA ARG A 129 3.91 0.48 -12.41
C ARG A 129 5.06 1.15 -13.13
N LEU A 130 5.49 2.29 -12.61
CA LEU A 130 6.54 3.12 -13.21
C LEU A 130 7.94 2.80 -12.66
N PHE A 131 7.99 2.21 -11.46
CA PHE A 131 9.24 1.85 -10.80
C PHE A 131 9.10 0.48 -10.14
N GLN A 132 9.82 -0.51 -10.68
CA GLN A 132 10.04 -1.86 -10.13
C GLN A 132 10.92 -2.64 -11.12
N GLY A 133 11.74 -3.59 -10.62
CA GLY A 133 12.29 -4.65 -11.48
C GLY A 133 13.80 -4.65 -11.61
N CYS A 134 14.48 -3.58 -11.19
CA CYS A 134 15.91 -3.62 -10.93
C CYS A 134 16.17 -4.18 -9.52
N PRO A 135 17.29 -4.90 -9.28
CA PRO A 135 17.78 -5.15 -7.91
C PRO A 135 17.90 -3.84 -7.11
N CYS A 136 18.00 -2.71 -7.81
CA CYS A 136 18.03 -1.35 -7.28
C CYS A 136 16.72 -0.80 -6.69
N SER A 137 15.58 -1.49 -6.86
CA SER A 137 14.30 -1.09 -6.24
C SER A 137 14.18 -1.47 -4.77
N GLN A 138 15.24 -2.07 -4.20
CA GLN A 138 15.30 -2.43 -2.79
C GLN A 138 15.71 -1.21 -1.95
N ILE A 139 14.95 -0.98 -0.89
CA ILE A 139 15.27 0.00 0.14
C ILE A 139 15.52 -0.71 1.46
N LEU A 140 16.41 -0.15 2.26
CA LEU A 140 16.59 -0.51 3.66
C LEU A 140 15.75 0.45 4.50
N ASP A 141 14.69 -0.07 5.09
CA ASP A 141 13.75 0.70 5.92
C ASP A 141 13.46 -0.10 7.20
N ASP A 142 13.59 0.56 8.35
CA ASP A 142 13.51 -0.01 9.71
C ASP A 142 14.38 -1.27 9.94
N ASN A 143 15.58 -1.31 9.34
CA ASN A 143 16.51 -2.45 9.30
C ASN A 143 16.03 -3.67 8.51
N PHE A 144 14.91 -3.54 7.79
CA PHE A 144 14.40 -4.57 6.91
C PHE A 144 14.56 -4.17 5.45
N GLN A 145 14.76 -5.17 4.60
CA GLN A 145 14.83 -4.95 3.16
C GLN A 145 13.41 -4.99 2.57
N HIS A 146 13.02 -3.88 1.95
CA HIS A 146 11.72 -3.72 1.31
C HIS A 146 11.88 -3.49 -0.19
N SER A 147 10.89 -3.94 -0.95
CA SER A 147 10.75 -3.55 -2.35
C SER A 147 9.92 -2.28 -2.44
N LEU A 148 10.49 -1.23 -3.01
CA LEU A 148 9.80 0.03 -3.28
C LEU A 148 9.23 0.02 -4.69
N TYR A 149 8.00 0.52 -4.82
CA TYR A 149 7.29 0.67 -6.07
C TYR A 149 6.73 2.08 -6.22
N ILE A 150 6.69 2.56 -7.46
CA ILE A 150 5.94 3.75 -7.85
C ILE A 150 4.82 3.30 -8.78
N PHE A 151 3.59 3.59 -8.40
CA PHE A 151 2.41 3.36 -9.21
C PHE A 151 1.79 4.69 -9.62
N GLN A 152 1.23 4.72 -10.82
CA GLN A 152 0.37 5.78 -11.31
C GLN A 152 -0.99 5.21 -11.67
N ASP A 153 -2.06 5.82 -11.17
CA ASP A 153 -3.42 5.44 -11.52
C ASP A 153 -3.78 5.92 -12.93
N ASP A 154 -4.41 5.06 -13.72
CA ASP A 154 -4.72 5.35 -15.12
C ASP A 154 -5.85 6.37 -15.29
N LEU A 155 -6.76 6.49 -14.31
CA LEU A 155 -7.91 7.39 -14.38
C LEU A 155 -7.59 8.78 -13.82
N THR A 156 -6.88 8.84 -12.69
CA THR A 156 -6.58 10.09 -11.98
C THR A 156 -5.19 10.63 -12.29
N HIS A 157 -4.32 9.83 -12.91
CA HIS A 157 -2.89 10.11 -13.12
C HIS A 157 -2.11 10.38 -11.84
N ALA A 158 -2.72 10.16 -10.66
CA ALA A 158 -2.11 10.36 -9.36
C ALA A 158 -1.07 9.27 -9.08
N TYR A 159 -0.02 9.66 -8.36
CA TYR A 159 1.10 8.78 -8.04
C TYR A 159 1.00 8.28 -6.61
N ARG A 160 1.44 7.05 -6.38
CA ARG A 160 1.68 6.52 -5.04
C ARG A 160 3.01 5.79 -4.95
N LEU A 161 3.67 6.00 -3.82
CA LEU A 161 4.77 5.19 -3.37
C LEU A 161 4.23 4.00 -2.58
N HIS A 162 4.84 2.84 -2.76
CA HIS A 162 4.43 1.62 -2.09
C HIS A 162 5.63 0.78 -1.69
N ALA A 163 5.79 0.53 -0.39
CA ALA A 163 6.75 -0.44 0.10
C ALA A 163 6.06 -1.75 0.46
N ALA A 164 6.65 -2.84 0.00
CA ALA A 164 6.24 -4.18 0.34
C ALA A 164 7.44 -4.99 0.86
N VAL A 165 7.15 -6.07 1.59
CA VAL A 165 8.19 -7.01 2.04
C VAL A 165 8.93 -7.58 0.82
N GLY A 166 10.26 -7.47 0.83
CA GLY A 166 11.09 -7.85 -0.32
C GLY A 166 11.20 -9.36 -0.52
N ASN A 167 11.40 -10.10 0.57
CA ASN A 167 11.76 -11.53 0.56
C ASN A 167 10.99 -12.31 1.65
N GLY A 168 11.04 -13.64 1.57
CA GLY A 168 10.40 -14.54 2.55
C GLY A 168 8.92 -14.81 2.26
N GLU A 169 8.23 -15.41 3.23
CA GLU A 169 6.84 -15.87 3.10
C GLU A 169 5.86 -14.71 2.87
N LEU A 170 6.11 -13.56 3.50
CA LEU A 170 5.30 -12.35 3.37
C LEU A 170 5.65 -11.51 2.13
N ARG A 171 6.45 -12.03 1.19
CA ARG A 171 6.90 -11.26 0.01
C ARG A 171 5.71 -10.65 -0.75
N ARG A 172 5.83 -9.36 -1.09
CA ARG A 172 4.78 -8.48 -1.67
C ARG A 172 3.67 -8.06 -0.72
N CYS A 173 3.70 -8.49 0.54
CA CYS A 173 2.78 -7.96 1.55
C CYS A 173 3.03 -6.45 1.73
N PRO A 174 1.97 -5.62 1.69
CA PRO A 174 2.07 -4.20 2.00
C PRO A 174 2.70 -3.94 3.36
N VAL A 175 3.66 -3.01 3.40
CA VAL A 175 4.24 -2.46 4.64
C VAL A 175 3.72 -1.04 4.83
N TRP A 176 3.88 -0.20 3.81
CA TRP A 176 3.28 1.12 3.77
C TRP A 176 2.95 1.58 2.35
N THR A 177 2.08 2.58 2.24
CA THR A 177 1.83 3.32 1.01
C THR A 177 1.73 4.81 1.31
N ALA A 178 2.14 5.65 0.37
CA ALA A 178 1.98 7.09 0.46
C ALA A 178 1.52 7.64 -0.88
N PHE A 179 0.70 8.67 -0.85
CA PHE A 179 0.21 9.34 -2.04
C PHE A 179 1.02 10.60 -2.26
N VAL A 180 1.39 10.87 -3.50
CA VAL A 180 2.03 12.13 -3.86
C VAL A 180 0.96 13.13 -4.24
N SER A 181 0.95 14.28 -3.59
CA SER A 181 -0.01 15.35 -3.87
C SER A 181 0.34 16.10 -5.16
N GLU A 182 -0.64 16.75 -5.77
CA GLU A 182 -0.41 17.64 -6.91
C GLU A 182 0.55 18.79 -6.57
N LEU A 183 0.48 19.31 -5.34
CA LEU A 183 1.40 20.34 -4.84
C LEU A 183 2.86 19.85 -4.83
N GLN A 184 3.09 18.61 -4.42
CA GLN A 184 4.41 18.00 -4.49
C GLN A 184 4.86 17.88 -5.95
N MET A 185 4.00 17.40 -6.84
CA MET A 185 4.36 17.26 -8.27
C MET A 185 4.69 18.58 -8.96
N ASN A 186 4.13 19.69 -8.50
CA ASN A 186 4.42 21.03 -9.03
C ASN A 186 5.60 21.73 -8.34
N SER A 187 6.29 21.04 -7.41
CA SER A 187 7.46 21.58 -6.72
C SER A 187 8.74 20.85 -7.15
N ASP A 188 9.84 21.58 -7.33
CA ASP A 188 11.15 20.98 -7.57
C ASP A 188 11.94 20.69 -6.29
N THR A 189 11.32 20.90 -5.12
CA THR A 189 12.05 20.82 -3.84
C THR A 189 11.59 19.69 -2.92
N TRP A 190 10.51 18.97 -3.28
CA TRP A 190 9.96 17.90 -2.44
C TRP A 190 10.79 16.61 -2.52
N ILE A 191 11.49 16.36 -3.63
CA ILE A 191 12.50 15.31 -3.76
C ILE A 191 13.88 15.94 -3.80
N GLU A 192 14.78 15.43 -2.97
CA GLU A 192 16.16 15.90 -2.88
C GLU A 192 17.12 14.72 -2.74
N ARG A 193 18.17 14.70 -3.56
CA ARG A 193 19.25 13.72 -3.44
C ARG A 193 20.16 14.15 -2.29
N HIS A 194 20.19 13.38 -1.21
CA HIS A 194 21.03 13.70 -0.06
C HIS A 194 22.38 12.98 -0.10
N SER A 195 22.43 11.76 -0.64
CA SER A 195 23.70 11.06 -0.90
C SER A 195 23.52 10.03 -2.01
N ARG A 196 24.61 9.39 -2.45
CA ARG A 196 24.59 8.36 -3.50
C ARG A 196 23.50 7.29 -3.33
N HIS A 197 23.11 6.97 -2.10
CA HIS A 197 22.09 5.95 -1.79
C HIS A 197 20.83 6.51 -1.11
N ARG A 198 20.77 7.81 -0.82
CA ARG A 198 19.73 8.39 0.05
C ARG A 198 18.98 9.49 -0.67
N VAL A 199 17.66 9.34 -0.74
CA VAL A 199 16.73 10.34 -1.28
C VAL A 199 15.81 10.81 -0.16
N ARG A 200 15.65 12.12 -0.03
CA ARG A 200 14.71 12.72 0.91
C ARG A 200 13.45 13.13 0.19
N VAL A 201 12.32 12.90 0.85
CA VAL A 201 10.99 13.20 0.38
C VAL A 201 10.29 14.06 1.44
N LYS A 202 9.97 15.31 1.09
CA LYS A 202 9.28 16.27 1.95
C LYS A 202 7.78 16.01 1.95
N ASP A 203 7.15 16.24 3.09
CA ASP A 203 5.69 16.14 3.30
C ASP A 203 5.08 14.79 2.88
N LEU A 204 5.84 13.70 3.03
CA LEU A 204 5.36 12.37 2.70
C LEU A 204 4.52 11.78 3.84
N HIS A 205 3.21 11.69 3.64
CA HIS A 205 2.32 11.04 4.59
C HIS A 205 2.17 9.54 4.30
N ILE A 206 2.82 8.70 5.11
CA ILE A 206 2.76 7.24 4.97
C ILE A 206 1.59 6.62 5.75
N PHE A 207 0.88 5.69 5.11
CA PHE A 207 -0.09 4.79 5.71
C PHE A 207 0.55 3.43 5.91
N VAL A 208 0.62 2.97 7.16
CA VAL A 208 1.37 1.79 7.58
C VAL A 208 0.40 0.64 7.87
N PHE A 209 0.74 -0.57 7.42
CA PHE A 209 -0.07 -1.78 7.56
C PHE A 209 0.61 -2.89 8.37
N CYS A 210 1.67 -2.54 9.09
CA CYS A 210 2.52 -3.45 9.86
C CYS A 210 2.74 -2.85 11.24
N ASN A 211 2.48 -3.59 12.31
CA ASN A 211 2.59 -3.07 13.68
C ASN A 211 4.05 -2.88 14.11
N GLU A 212 4.94 -3.70 13.57
CA GLU A 212 6.37 -3.68 13.85
C GLU A 212 7.07 -2.46 13.23
N TYR A 213 6.43 -1.78 12.28
CA TYR A 213 7.04 -0.69 11.53
C TYR A 213 7.17 0.58 12.37
N ARG A 214 8.41 0.98 12.64
CA ARG A 214 8.71 2.13 13.48
C ARG A 214 8.77 3.42 12.67
N ARG A 215 7.62 4.05 12.45
CA ARG A 215 7.50 5.35 11.75
C ARG A 215 8.49 6.42 12.25
N LYS A 216 8.72 6.48 13.56
CA LYS A 216 9.63 7.47 14.19
C LYS A 216 11.10 7.30 13.81
N ALA A 217 11.51 6.12 13.34
CA ALA A 217 12.88 5.89 12.90
C ALA A 217 13.19 6.55 11.55
N GLN A 218 12.16 6.75 10.72
CA GLN A 218 12.31 7.23 9.33
C GLN A 218 12.02 8.71 9.15
N ILE A 219 11.25 9.31 10.06
CA ILE A 219 10.98 10.75 10.05
C ILE A 219 12.13 11.46 10.76
N ARG A 220 12.87 12.30 10.04
CA ARG A 220 13.98 13.08 10.59
C ARG A 220 13.48 14.30 11.38
N ARG A 221 14.41 15.02 12.04
CA ARG A 221 14.13 16.18 12.90
C ARG A 221 13.28 17.29 12.23
N HIS A 222 13.29 17.37 10.89
CA HIS A 222 12.54 18.35 10.11
C HIS A 222 11.29 17.79 9.42
N GLY A 223 10.86 16.56 9.74
CA GLY A 223 9.67 15.94 9.14
C GLY A 223 9.91 15.26 7.79
N GLU A 224 11.12 15.34 7.25
CA GLU A 224 11.50 14.71 5.98
C GLU A 224 11.55 13.18 6.12
N PHE A 225 10.99 12.50 5.12
CA PHE A 225 11.05 11.04 5.00
C PHE A 225 12.24 10.64 4.15
N GLU A 226 13.01 9.66 4.62
CA GLU A 226 14.26 9.27 3.97
C GLU A 226 14.17 7.86 3.38
N LEU A 227 14.44 7.75 2.08
CA LEU A 227 14.55 6.50 1.37
C LEU A 227 16.03 6.12 1.23
N ASN A 228 16.42 4.99 1.85
CA ASN A 228 17.77 4.46 1.76
C ASN A 228 17.80 3.30 0.75
N PHE A 229 18.26 3.56 -0.47
CA PHE A 229 18.39 2.56 -1.52
C PHE A 229 19.61 1.68 -1.30
N THR A 230 19.47 0.37 -1.48
CA THR A 230 20.62 -0.55 -1.40
C THR A 230 21.61 -0.32 -2.54
N HIS A 231 21.15 0.20 -3.68
CA HIS A 231 21.97 0.50 -4.85
C HIS A 231 21.79 1.95 -5.31
N ALA A 232 22.89 2.61 -5.68
CA ALA A 232 22.91 4.00 -6.11
C ALA A 232 22.01 4.26 -7.32
N ALA A 233 22.08 3.37 -8.32
CA ALA A 233 21.23 3.41 -9.51
C ALA A 233 19.73 3.36 -9.18
N GLY A 234 19.36 2.88 -8.00
CA GLY A 234 17.97 2.87 -7.52
C GLY A 234 17.49 4.26 -7.14
N ALA A 235 18.35 5.03 -6.48
CA ALA A 235 18.07 6.43 -6.16
C ALA A 235 17.99 7.29 -7.42
N ASP A 236 18.88 7.07 -8.40
CA ASP A 236 18.84 7.77 -9.69
C ASP A 236 17.54 7.46 -10.44
N ALA A 237 17.21 6.18 -10.59
CA ALA A 237 15.99 5.75 -11.26
C ALA A 237 14.72 6.25 -10.55
N PHE A 238 14.73 6.33 -9.20
CA PHE A 238 13.61 6.88 -8.45
C PHE A 238 13.38 8.36 -8.76
N ILE A 239 14.45 9.17 -8.78
CA ILE A 239 14.36 10.60 -9.10
C ILE A 239 13.90 10.79 -10.54
N ASN A 240 14.47 10.01 -11.48
CA ASN A 240 14.16 10.10 -12.91
C ASN A 240 12.69 9.81 -13.25
N VAL A 241 11.97 9.05 -12.41
CA VAL A 241 10.51 8.83 -12.60
C VAL A 241 9.72 10.14 -12.43
N PHE A 242 10.18 11.04 -11.56
CA PHE A 242 9.52 12.32 -11.29
C PHE A 242 10.18 13.50 -12.04
N ARG A 243 11.48 13.39 -12.37
CA ARG A 243 12.27 14.39 -13.08
C ARG A 243 13.04 13.76 -14.24
N PRO A 244 12.37 13.41 -15.34
CA PRO A 244 13.04 12.87 -16.51
C PRO A 244 13.90 13.96 -17.16
N GLY A 245 15.23 13.90 -16.96
CA GLY A 245 16.20 14.81 -17.61
C GLY A 245 17.34 15.33 -16.73
N ASP A 246 17.26 15.20 -15.41
CA ASP A 246 18.28 15.74 -14.49
C ASP A 246 19.53 14.83 -14.34
N SER A 247 19.58 13.69 -15.05
CA SER A 247 20.64 12.69 -14.90
C SER A 247 21.94 12.98 -15.66
N ASP A 248 22.05 14.09 -16.38
CA ASP A 248 23.20 14.42 -17.26
C ASP A 248 24.07 15.59 -16.75
N SER A 249 24.16 15.82 -15.43
CA SER A 249 24.93 16.96 -14.92
C SER A 249 25.82 16.64 -13.72
N GLU A 250 26.68 15.62 -13.81
CA GLU A 250 27.84 15.49 -12.93
C GLU A 250 28.85 14.46 -13.49
N ASP A 251 29.47 14.73 -14.65
CA ASP A 251 30.75 14.12 -15.07
C ASP A 251 31.30 14.78 -16.35
N ALA A 252 31.69 16.07 -16.27
CA ALA A 252 32.53 16.70 -17.28
C ALA A 252 33.26 17.95 -16.74
N VAL A 253 34.03 17.81 -15.66
CA VAL A 253 35.11 18.75 -15.35
C VAL A 253 36.41 17.98 -15.24
N GLY A 254 36.95 17.66 -16.41
CA GLY A 254 38.31 17.18 -16.60
C GLY A 254 38.92 17.94 -17.77
N ALA A 255 39.04 19.27 -17.64
CA ALA A 255 39.85 20.06 -18.55
C ALA A 255 41.31 19.65 -18.34
N ILE A 256 41.83 18.84 -19.27
CA ILE A 256 43.25 18.55 -19.37
C ILE A 256 43.91 19.81 -19.93
N ASP A 257 44.57 20.55 -19.04
CA ASP A 257 45.43 21.67 -19.38
C ASP A 257 46.69 21.11 -20.04
N VAL A 258 46.86 21.33 -21.35
CA VAL A 258 48.07 20.96 -22.09
C VAL A 258 48.96 22.20 -22.18
N PRO A 259 50.19 22.19 -21.63
CA PRO A 259 51.07 23.34 -21.71
C PRO A 259 51.62 23.52 -23.14
N PRO A 260 51.94 24.76 -23.55
CA PRO A 260 52.46 25.03 -24.89
C PRO A 260 53.90 24.53 -25.03
N ALA A 261 54.19 23.88 -26.15
CA ALA A 261 55.53 23.47 -26.54
C ALA A 261 56.39 24.70 -26.87
N GLN A 262 57.62 24.71 -26.34
CA GLN A 262 58.72 25.57 -26.80
C GLN A 262 59.41 24.95 -28.02
#